data_AF-A0A4Z2HMA0-F1
#
_entry.id   AF-A0A4Z2HMA0-F1
#
_cell.length_a   1.000
_cell.length_b   1.000
_cell.length_c   1.000
_cell.angle_alpha   90.00
_cell.angle_beta   90.00
_cell.angle_gamma   90.00
#
_symmetry.space_group_name_H-M   'P 1'
#
loop_
_entity.id
_entity.type
_entity.pdbx_description
1 polymer ?
#
loop_
_entity_poly.entity_id
_entity_poly.type
_entity_poly.pdbx_seq_one_letter_code
_entity_poly.pdbx_strand_id
1 'polypeptide(L)'
;MCLLSTRHADIPESCVRYVGAMVDDVIKTGSEVPSTGDEASLLVVQSYDDLSRKLWRLEGLPLSITAVQGAHPALRYTQVFPPVPLKVDYSFFDRDKISRSLVPMEGKPCPAYITPITVICHMEGSGKWPHDRLAIRHIRTAFHICLAELLKKHHQYTCMPCPTHLDVWKDGLVFRIQVAYHREPQVLRESLNAEGLLIVRDNEEAQALEMATTHKPLLTSTLHGLQQQHQCFGEVCRLAKRWLGAQLFSEDITEDTADLLVASLFLQPAPFTPPG
;
A
#
# COMPACT_ATOMS: atom_id res chain seq x y z
N MET A 1 18.81 -29.26 -9.04
CA MET A 1 20.28 -29.15 -8.99
C MET A 1 20.98 -30.50 -8.75
N CYS A 2 20.41 -31.42 -7.96
CA CYS A 2 21.03 -32.73 -7.68
C CYS A 2 21.26 -33.60 -8.93
N LEU A 3 20.28 -33.72 -9.85
CA LEU A 3 20.36 -34.63 -11.00
C LEU A 3 21.57 -34.44 -11.93
N LEU A 4 22.08 -33.21 -12.07
CA LEU A 4 23.24 -32.94 -12.92
C LEU A 4 24.55 -33.35 -12.24
N SER A 5 24.69 -33.07 -10.94
CA SER A 5 25.87 -33.46 -10.17
C SER A 5 26.00 -34.97 -10.01
N THR A 6 24.89 -35.68 -9.78
CA THR A 6 24.91 -37.15 -9.70
C THR A 6 25.23 -37.79 -11.05
N ARG A 7 24.80 -37.18 -12.16
CA ARG A 7 24.91 -37.77 -13.50
C ARG A 7 26.25 -37.48 -14.19
N HIS A 8 26.91 -36.37 -13.86
CA HIS A 8 28.12 -35.93 -14.57
C HIS A 8 29.37 -35.83 -13.69
N ALA A 9 29.23 -35.90 -12.37
CA ALA A 9 30.35 -35.75 -11.45
C ALA A 9 30.45 -36.87 -10.39
N ASP A 10 29.61 -37.91 -10.48
CA ASP A 10 29.54 -39.04 -9.54
C ASP A 10 29.50 -38.62 -8.05
N ILE A 11 28.95 -37.43 -7.77
CA ILE A 11 28.82 -36.93 -6.39
C ILE A 11 27.62 -37.62 -5.74
N PRO A 12 27.81 -38.34 -4.62
CA PRO A 12 26.71 -39.01 -3.92
C PRO A 12 25.67 -37.99 -3.43
N GLU A 13 24.38 -38.35 -3.49
CA GLU A 13 23.31 -37.48 -2.98
C GLU A 13 23.47 -37.14 -1.49
N SER A 14 24.08 -38.03 -0.70
CA SER A 14 24.40 -37.79 0.72
C SER A 14 25.37 -36.61 0.94
N CYS A 15 26.12 -36.21 -0.09
CA CYS A 15 27.09 -35.13 -0.04
C CYS A 15 26.53 -33.78 -0.53
N VAL A 16 25.30 -33.75 -1.06
CA VAL A 16 24.65 -32.55 -1.58
C VAL A 16 23.42 -32.23 -0.74
N ARG A 17 23.46 -31.14 0.02
CA ARG A 17 22.30 -30.62 0.74
C ARG A 17 21.81 -29.34 0.07
N TYR A 18 20.66 -29.42 -0.59
CA TYR A 18 19.98 -28.22 -1.06
C TYR A 18 19.24 -27.57 0.11
N VAL A 19 19.61 -26.32 0.42
CA VAL A 19 19.07 -25.53 1.53
C VAL A 19 18.14 -24.41 1.01
N GLY A 20 18.00 -24.28 -0.32
CA GLY A 20 17.07 -23.33 -0.92
C GLY A 20 15.61 -23.73 -0.72
N ALA A 21 14.72 -22.73 -0.74
CA ALA A 21 13.27 -22.89 -0.65
C ALA A 21 12.70 -23.51 0.66
N MET A 22 13.54 -23.84 1.65
CA MET A 22 13.08 -24.48 2.90
C MET A 22 12.08 -23.64 3.70
N VAL A 23 12.08 -22.32 3.49
CA VAL A 23 11.22 -21.37 4.21
C VAL A 23 10.15 -20.75 3.33
N ASP A 24 10.07 -21.07 2.03
CA ASP A 24 9.13 -20.42 1.11
C ASP A 24 7.68 -20.67 1.51
N ASP A 25 7.40 -21.81 2.12
CA ASP A 25 6.06 -22.18 2.59
C ASP A 25 5.52 -21.21 3.66
N VAL A 26 6.38 -20.45 4.35
CA VAL A 26 5.93 -19.48 5.36
C VAL A 26 5.36 -18.19 4.76
N ILE A 27 5.60 -17.93 3.48
CA ILE A 27 5.12 -16.76 2.72
C ILE A 27 4.15 -17.12 1.59
N LYS A 28 3.90 -18.41 1.35
CA LYS A 28 2.87 -18.88 0.43
C LYS A 28 1.48 -18.69 1.04
N THR A 29 0.53 -18.30 0.19
CA THR A 29 -0.90 -18.39 0.50
C THR A 29 -1.41 -19.75 0.01
N GLY A 30 -2.42 -20.33 0.67
CA GLY A 30 -2.90 -21.70 0.42
C GLY A 30 -3.60 -21.94 -0.93
N SER A 31 -3.18 -21.27 -2.01
CA SER A 31 -3.65 -21.51 -3.37
C SER A 31 -3.16 -22.86 -3.91
N GLU A 32 -3.97 -23.49 -4.77
CA GLU A 32 -3.63 -24.76 -5.44
C GLU A 32 -2.35 -24.68 -6.28
N VAL A 33 -1.99 -23.47 -6.73
CA VAL A 33 -0.71 -23.17 -7.39
C VAL A 33 0.21 -22.48 -6.39
N PRO A 34 1.37 -23.06 -6.05
CA PRO A 34 2.40 -22.40 -5.26
C PRO A 34 2.89 -21.16 -6.02
N SER A 35 2.74 -19.98 -5.43
CA SER A 35 3.31 -18.72 -5.91
C SER A 35 4.11 -18.10 -4.78
N THR A 36 5.25 -17.49 -5.11
CA THR A 36 6.03 -16.76 -4.11
C THR A 36 5.30 -15.50 -3.66
N GLY A 37 4.22 -15.07 -4.34
CA GLY A 37 3.42 -13.87 -4.09
C GLY A 37 3.81 -12.69 -4.99
N ASP A 38 4.85 -12.84 -5.80
CA ASP A 38 5.32 -11.82 -6.73
C ASP A 38 4.31 -11.56 -7.85
N GLU A 39 3.63 -12.60 -8.36
CA GLU A 39 2.59 -12.43 -9.36
C GLU A 39 1.40 -11.62 -8.81
N ALA A 40 1.03 -11.85 -7.53
CA ALA A 40 -0.02 -11.08 -6.88
C ALA A 40 0.38 -9.60 -6.70
N SER A 41 1.62 -9.34 -6.29
CA SER A 41 2.16 -7.98 -6.19
C SER A 41 2.21 -7.28 -7.55
N LEU A 42 2.61 -8.00 -8.61
CA LEU A 42 2.65 -7.47 -9.97
C LEU A 42 1.25 -7.07 -10.46
N LEU A 43 0.22 -7.89 -10.19
CA LEU A 43 -1.17 -7.56 -10.52
C LEU A 43 -1.62 -6.26 -9.81
N VAL A 44 -1.23 -6.08 -8.55
CA VAL A 44 -1.51 -4.85 -7.79
C VAL A 44 -0.82 -3.65 -8.42
N VAL A 45 0.47 -3.75 -8.78
CA VAL A 45 1.22 -2.66 -9.45
C VAL A 45 0.60 -2.31 -10.79
N GLN A 46 0.27 -3.30 -11.63
CA GLN A 46 -0.35 -3.06 -12.94
C GLN A 46 -1.72 -2.38 -12.82
N SER A 47 -2.54 -2.83 -11.86
CA SER A 47 -3.85 -2.23 -11.62
C SER A 47 -3.74 -0.79 -11.07
N TYR A 48 -2.75 -0.54 -10.21
CA TYR A 48 -2.39 0.79 -9.71
C TYR A 48 -1.92 1.72 -10.83
N ASP A 49 -1.02 1.28 -11.71
CA ASP A 49 -0.48 2.11 -12.80
C ASP A 49 -1.59 2.55 -13.76
N ASP A 50 -2.54 1.65 -14.05
CA ASP A 50 -3.73 1.98 -14.83
C ASP A 50 -4.65 2.99 -14.12
N LEU A 51 -4.90 2.80 -12.82
CA LEU A 51 -5.67 3.77 -12.03
C LEU A 51 -4.98 5.13 -11.99
N SER A 52 -3.67 5.17 -11.78
CA SER A 52 -2.86 6.38 -11.74
C SER A 52 -2.96 7.17 -13.05
N ARG A 53 -2.80 6.50 -14.20
CA ARG A 53 -3.00 7.14 -15.52
C ARG A 53 -4.41 7.70 -15.72
N LYS A 54 -5.44 7.00 -15.21
CA LYS A 54 -6.84 7.45 -15.29
C LYS A 54 -7.07 8.68 -14.42
N LEU A 55 -6.58 8.67 -13.18
CA LEU A 55 -6.64 9.83 -12.27
C LEU A 55 -5.98 11.08 -12.88
N TRP A 56 -4.79 10.92 -13.46
CA TRP A 56 -4.08 12.01 -14.13
C TRP A 56 -4.83 12.64 -15.31
N ARG A 57 -5.71 11.87 -15.97
CA ARG A 57 -6.50 12.30 -17.13
C ARG A 57 -7.91 12.76 -16.74
N LEU A 58 -8.24 12.81 -15.45
CA LEU A 58 -9.54 13.30 -15.01
C LEU A 58 -9.65 14.81 -15.23
N GLU A 59 -10.65 15.19 -16.00
CA GLU A 59 -11.04 16.58 -16.20
C GLU A 59 -12.27 16.92 -15.33
N GLY A 60 -12.46 18.20 -15.01
CA GLY A 60 -13.61 18.68 -14.24
C GLY A 60 -13.42 18.73 -12.73
N LEU A 61 -12.22 18.44 -12.22
CA LEU A 61 -11.88 18.70 -10.82
C LEU A 61 -11.70 20.21 -10.57
N PRO A 62 -12.05 20.73 -9.38
CA PRO A 62 -11.83 22.14 -9.03
C PRO A 62 -10.35 22.55 -9.03
N LEU A 63 -9.47 21.59 -8.78
CA LEU A 63 -8.02 21.71 -8.80
C LEU A 63 -7.46 20.47 -9.50
N SER A 64 -6.45 20.66 -10.34
CA SER A 64 -5.80 19.54 -11.06
C SER A 64 -5.01 18.66 -10.09
N ILE A 65 -4.86 17.37 -10.43
CA ILE A 65 -3.96 16.46 -9.72
C ILE A 65 -2.53 16.70 -10.22
N THR A 66 -1.59 16.90 -9.30
CA THR A 66 -0.17 17.14 -9.59
C THR A 66 0.72 15.92 -9.36
N ALA A 67 0.28 14.99 -8.50
CA ALA A 67 0.96 13.72 -8.30
C ALA A 67 -0.02 12.65 -7.82
N VAL A 68 0.20 11.42 -8.28
CA VAL A 68 -0.44 10.21 -7.78
C VAL A 68 0.67 9.26 -7.36
N GLN A 69 0.75 8.98 -6.06
CA GLN A 69 1.86 8.22 -5.48
C GLN A 69 1.35 7.05 -4.65
N GLY A 70 1.98 5.89 -4.83
CA GLY A 70 1.69 4.69 -4.04
C GLY A 70 2.31 4.77 -2.67
N ALA A 71 1.58 4.39 -1.62
CA ALA A 71 2.06 4.41 -0.23
C ALA A 71 1.80 3.09 0.50
N HIS A 72 1.70 1.98 -0.23
CA HIS A 72 1.36 0.67 0.30
C HIS A 72 2.51 -0.34 0.04
N PRO A 73 2.86 -1.24 0.98
CA PRO A 73 3.93 -2.22 0.81
C PRO A 73 3.77 -3.12 -0.42
N ALA A 74 2.53 -3.42 -0.82
CA ALA A 74 2.25 -4.22 -2.01
C ALA A 74 2.77 -3.58 -3.32
N LEU A 75 2.88 -2.24 -3.37
CA LEU A 75 3.40 -1.52 -4.54
C LEU A 75 4.93 -1.57 -4.63
N ARG A 76 5.60 -2.02 -3.56
CA ARG A 76 7.05 -2.25 -3.48
C ARG A 76 7.40 -3.71 -3.22
N TYR A 77 6.48 -4.64 -3.49
CA TYR A 77 6.67 -6.10 -3.38
C TYR A 77 6.97 -6.62 -1.96
N THR A 78 6.86 -5.79 -0.93
CA THR A 78 7.20 -6.21 0.44
C THR A 78 5.98 -6.63 1.26
N GLN A 79 4.74 -6.48 0.78
CA GLN A 79 3.58 -6.96 1.54
C GLN A 79 3.68 -8.47 1.79
N VAL A 80 3.61 -8.90 3.06
CA VAL A 80 3.76 -10.33 3.43
C VAL A 80 2.82 -11.22 2.63
N PHE A 81 1.54 -10.86 2.63
CA PHE A 81 0.50 -11.46 1.79
C PHE A 81 -0.13 -10.35 0.93
N PRO A 82 0.33 -10.20 -0.33
CA PRO A 82 -0.20 -9.16 -1.22
C PRO A 82 -1.71 -9.30 -1.41
N PRO A 83 -2.46 -8.18 -1.55
CA PRO A 83 -3.89 -8.23 -1.82
C PRO A 83 -4.17 -9.01 -3.11
N VAL A 84 -5.05 -10.01 -3.03
CA VAL A 84 -5.47 -10.81 -4.19
C VAL A 84 -6.82 -10.30 -4.70
N PRO A 85 -7.00 -10.14 -6.02
CA PRO A 85 -8.30 -9.82 -6.62
C PRO A 85 -9.43 -10.72 -6.12
N LEU A 86 -10.43 -10.12 -5.47
CA LEU A 86 -11.60 -10.84 -4.97
C LEU A 86 -12.82 -10.58 -5.86
N LYS A 87 -13.50 -11.66 -6.26
CA LYS A 87 -14.86 -11.60 -6.79
C LYS A 87 -15.84 -11.78 -5.64
N VAL A 88 -16.54 -10.71 -5.28
CA VAL A 88 -17.56 -10.76 -4.23
C VAL A 88 -18.76 -11.56 -4.73
N ASP A 89 -19.14 -12.61 -4.01
CA ASP A 89 -20.40 -13.32 -4.24
C ASP A 89 -21.53 -12.55 -3.55
N TYR A 90 -22.24 -11.73 -4.33
CA TYR A 90 -23.36 -10.92 -3.83
C TYR A 90 -24.53 -11.77 -3.32
N SER A 91 -24.61 -13.07 -3.62
CA SER A 91 -25.63 -13.95 -3.07
C SER A 91 -25.45 -14.25 -1.58
N PHE A 92 -24.31 -13.86 -0.99
CA PHE A 92 -24.04 -14.02 0.44
C PHE A 92 -24.50 -12.83 1.27
N PHE A 93 -25.09 -11.81 0.63
CA PHE A 93 -25.44 -10.55 1.27
C PHE A 93 -26.89 -10.17 1.02
N ASP A 94 -27.53 -9.68 2.06
CA ASP A 94 -28.75 -8.90 1.95
C ASP A 94 -28.42 -7.42 1.72
N ARG A 95 -29.36 -6.67 1.14
CA ARG A 95 -29.27 -5.21 1.08
C ARG A 95 -30.08 -4.59 2.20
N ASP A 96 -29.40 -3.87 3.07
CA ASP A 96 -30.09 -3.05 4.07
C ASP A 96 -30.96 -2.00 3.39
N LYS A 97 -32.21 -1.86 3.83
CA LYS A 97 -33.20 -1.00 3.16
C LYS A 97 -32.89 0.48 3.32
N ILE A 98 -32.23 0.86 4.42
CA ILE A 98 -31.98 2.26 4.79
C ILE A 98 -30.67 2.73 4.17
N SER A 99 -29.57 2.06 4.50
CA SER A 99 -28.22 2.43 4.05
C SER A 99 -27.88 1.92 2.65
N ARG A 100 -28.66 0.97 2.11
CA ARG A 100 -28.35 0.22 0.88
C ARG A 100 -27.02 -0.53 0.93
N SER A 101 -26.45 -0.71 2.12
CA SER A 101 -25.23 -1.47 2.35
C SER A 101 -25.47 -2.97 2.20
N LEU A 102 -24.42 -3.69 1.84
CA LEU A 102 -24.43 -5.15 1.82
C LEU A 102 -24.20 -5.68 3.23
N VAL A 103 -25.12 -6.49 3.73
CA VAL A 103 -25.08 -7.09 5.06
C VAL A 103 -24.91 -8.60 4.90
N PRO A 104 -23.91 -9.23 5.53
CA PRO A 104 -23.71 -10.67 5.44
C PRO A 104 -24.95 -11.43 5.92
N MET A 105 -25.39 -12.43 5.15
CA MET A 105 -26.53 -13.27 5.51
C MET A 105 -26.13 -14.33 6.54
N GLU A 106 -27.08 -14.69 7.40
CA GLU A 106 -26.91 -15.79 8.34
C GLU A 106 -26.68 -17.12 7.59
N GLY A 107 -25.74 -17.93 8.07
CA GLY A 107 -25.39 -19.22 7.46
C GLY A 107 -24.54 -19.14 6.18
N LYS A 108 -24.18 -17.94 5.71
CA LYS A 108 -23.22 -17.74 4.61
C LYS A 108 -21.80 -17.51 5.13
N PRO A 109 -20.75 -17.81 4.33
CA PRO A 109 -19.37 -17.53 4.73
C PRO A 109 -19.16 -16.05 5.07
N CYS A 110 -18.29 -15.79 6.05
CA CYS A 110 -17.87 -14.44 6.38
C CYS A 110 -17.21 -13.80 5.14
N PRO A 111 -17.53 -12.54 4.80
CA PRO A 111 -16.88 -11.84 3.70
C PRO A 111 -15.36 -11.83 3.88
N ALA A 112 -14.62 -12.14 2.81
CA ALA A 112 -13.18 -12.02 2.83
C ALA A 112 -12.78 -10.55 3.00
N TYR A 113 -11.82 -10.30 3.90
CA TYR A 113 -11.23 -8.98 4.07
C TYR A 113 -10.37 -8.64 2.83
N ILE A 114 -10.63 -7.48 2.23
CA ILE A 114 -9.81 -6.94 1.14
C ILE A 114 -8.94 -5.83 1.72
N THR A 115 -7.63 -6.06 1.78
CA THR A 115 -6.68 -5.03 2.21
C THR A 115 -6.66 -3.86 1.22
N PRO A 116 -7.00 -2.63 1.66
CA PRO A 116 -7.00 -1.47 0.78
C PRO A 116 -5.59 -0.99 0.47
N ILE A 117 -5.30 -0.75 -0.81
CA ILE A 117 -4.02 -0.25 -1.31
C ILE A 117 -4.01 1.28 -1.21
N THR A 118 -3.21 1.83 -0.30
CA THR A 118 -3.10 3.27 -0.08
C THR A 118 -2.43 4.00 -1.25
N VAL A 119 -3.10 5.05 -1.73
CA VAL A 119 -2.66 5.94 -2.81
C VAL A 119 -2.81 7.38 -2.35
N ILE A 120 -1.79 8.21 -2.53
CA ILE A 120 -1.80 9.64 -2.20
C ILE A 120 -1.97 10.45 -3.49
N CYS A 121 -2.95 11.34 -3.52
CA CYS A 121 -3.18 12.29 -4.61
C CYS A 121 -2.87 13.70 -4.12
N HIS A 122 -1.86 14.32 -4.72
CA HIS A 122 -1.55 15.73 -4.49
C HIS A 122 -2.34 16.59 -5.47
N MET A 123 -2.94 17.66 -4.93
CA MET A 123 -3.62 18.66 -5.73
C MET A 123 -2.67 19.81 -6.08
N GLU A 124 -2.99 20.55 -7.14
CA GLU A 124 -2.26 21.76 -7.47
C GLU A 124 -2.31 22.79 -6.34
N GLY A 125 -1.23 23.57 -6.22
CA GLY A 125 -1.16 24.65 -5.25
C GLY A 125 -2.23 25.70 -5.55
N SER A 126 -3.06 26.03 -4.56
CA SER A 126 -4.07 27.07 -4.67
C SER A 126 -4.01 28.02 -3.48
N GLY A 127 -4.09 29.33 -3.74
CA GLY A 127 -4.30 30.31 -2.67
C GLY A 127 -5.70 30.22 -2.04
N LYS A 128 -6.60 29.39 -2.59
CA LYS A 128 -7.96 29.17 -2.09
C LYS A 128 -8.03 28.15 -0.95
N TRP A 129 -6.94 27.44 -0.67
CA TRP A 129 -6.91 26.54 0.49
C TRP A 129 -7.02 27.37 1.78
N PRO A 130 -7.95 27.02 2.68
CA PRO A 130 -8.16 27.74 3.92
C PRO A 130 -6.98 27.51 4.86
N HIS A 131 -6.83 28.43 5.80
CA HIS A 131 -5.84 28.37 6.86
C HIS A 131 -6.44 27.84 8.18
N ASP A 132 -7.52 27.06 8.06
CA ASP A 132 -8.23 26.45 9.18
C ASP A 132 -8.27 24.92 9.01
N ARG A 133 -8.03 24.20 10.11
CA ARG A 133 -7.87 22.74 10.13
C ARG A 133 -9.16 22.01 9.71
N LEU A 134 -10.31 22.47 10.20
CA LEU A 134 -11.60 21.85 9.86
C LEU A 134 -11.99 22.16 8.42
N ALA A 135 -11.77 23.39 7.97
CA ALA A 135 -12.01 23.80 6.60
C ALA A 135 -11.16 23.00 5.60
N ILE A 136 -9.88 22.74 5.90
CA ILE A 136 -9.03 21.87 5.07
C ILE A 136 -9.64 20.46 4.96
N ARG A 137 -10.07 19.86 6.08
CA ARG A 137 -10.70 18.53 6.09
C ARG A 137 -11.99 18.47 5.26
N HIS A 138 -12.82 19.52 5.35
CA HIS A 138 -14.04 19.61 4.54
C HIS A 138 -13.74 19.72 3.05
N ILE A 139 -12.74 20.51 2.67
CA ILE A 139 -12.34 20.61 1.26
C ILE A 139 -11.75 19.29 0.75
N ARG A 140 -10.92 18.59 1.54
CA ARG A 140 -10.45 17.25 1.19
C ARG A 140 -11.62 16.29 0.96
N THR A 141 -12.62 16.30 1.85
CA THR A 141 -13.85 15.51 1.70
C THR A 141 -14.59 15.86 0.41
N ALA A 142 -14.69 17.15 0.07
CA ALA A 142 -15.33 17.59 -1.17
C ALA A 142 -14.55 17.09 -2.42
N PHE A 143 -13.22 17.07 -2.38
CA PHE A 143 -12.41 16.44 -3.43
C PHE A 143 -12.65 14.93 -3.52
N HIS A 144 -12.77 14.22 -2.40
CA HIS A 144 -13.10 12.79 -2.39
C HIS A 144 -14.45 12.51 -3.05
N ILE A 145 -15.47 13.32 -2.78
CA ILE A 145 -16.80 13.22 -3.41
C ILE A 145 -16.69 13.48 -4.92
N CYS A 146 -16.03 14.56 -5.32
CA CYS A 146 -15.88 14.92 -6.73
C CYS A 146 -15.10 13.85 -7.51
N LEU A 147 -14.02 13.32 -6.94
CA LEU A 147 -13.28 12.19 -7.51
C LEU A 147 -14.16 10.96 -7.67
N ALA A 148 -14.98 10.61 -6.67
CA ALA A 148 -15.89 9.47 -6.74
C ALA A 148 -16.90 9.63 -7.89
N GLU A 149 -17.49 10.82 -8.05
CA GLU A 149 -18.44 11.12 -9.11
C GLU A 149 -17.80 11.02 -10.51
N LEU A 150 -16.60 11.59 -10.67
CA LEU A 150 -15.87 11.55 -11.95
C LEU A 150 -15.42 10.13 -12.31
N LEU A 151 -14.86 9.39 -11.36
CA LEU A 151 -14.46 8.00 -11.57
C LEU A 151 -15.65 7.10 -11.91
N LYS A 152 -16.79 7.31 -11.26
CA LYS A 152 -18.04 6.61 -11.59
C LYS A 152 -18.54 6.99 -12.99
N LYS A 153 -18.51 8.28 -13.35
CA LYS A 153 -18.99 8.78 -14.65
C LYS A 153 -18.12 8.31 -15.82
N HIS A 154 -16.79 8.41 -15.70
CA HIS A 154 -15.86 8.16 -16.81
C HIS A 154 -15.38 6.71 -16.89
N HIS A 155 -15.37 5.98 -15.76
CA HIS A 155 -14.79 4.63 -15.70
C HIS A 155 -15.72 3.58 -15.05
N GLN A 156 -16.93 3.96 -14.62
CA GLN A 156 -17.91 3.07 -14.01
C GLN A 156 -17.40 2.33 -12.76
N TYR A 157 -16.43 2.91 -12.05
CA TYR A 157 -15.95 2.34 -10.80
C TYR A 157 -16.98 2.48 -9.69
N THR A 158 -16.99 1.48 -8.80
CA THR A 158 -17.68 1.59 -7.52
C THR A 158 -16.76 2.36 -6.58
N CYS A 159 -17.29 3.42 -5.99
CA CYS A 159 -16.54 4.36 -5.17
C CYS A 159 -17.31 4.63 -3.87
N MET A 160 -16.57 4.73 -2.76
CA MET A 160 -17.10 5.12 -1.45
C MET A 160 -16.28 6.30 -0.92
N PRO A 161 -16.76 7.55 -1.08
CA PRO A 161 -16.11 8.70 -0.49
C PRO A 161 -16.36 8.75 1.03
N CYS A 162 -15.29 8.95 1.79
CA CYS A 162 -15.28 9.14 3.24
C CYS A 162 -14.58 10.47 3.59
N PRO A 163 -14.76 11.03 4.80
CA PRO A 163 -14.11 12.29 5.17
C PRO A 163 -12.57 12.27 5.14
N THR A 164 -11.96 11.09 5.29
CA THR A 164 -10.51 10.94 5.37
C THR A 164 -9.89 10.36 4.09
N HIS A 165 -10.69 9.71 3.24
CA HIS A 165 -10.21 8.98 2.07
C HIS A 165 -11.37 8.66 1.10
N LEU A 166 -11.02 8.18 -0.09
CA LEU A 166 -11.94 7.62 -1.08
C LEU A 166 -11.53 6.17 -1.36
N ASP A 167 -12.42 5.22 -1.11
CA ASP A 167 -12.19 3.83 -1.51
C ASP A 167 -12.74 3.60 -2.93
N VAL A 168 -11.93 3.01 -3.81
CA VAL A 168 -12.23 2.72 -5.21
C VAL A 168 -12.05 1.23 -5.48
N TRP A 169 -13.11 0.55 -5.89
CA TRP A 169 -13.06 -0.85 -6.30
C TRP A 169 -12.69 -0.95 -7.78
N LYS A 170 -11.59 -1.66 -8.06
CA LYS A 170 -11.05 -1.85 -9.41
C LYS A 170 -10.39 -3.22 -9.50
N ASP A 171 -10.71 -4.00 -10.54
CA ASP A 171 -10.12 -5.32 -10.81
C ASP A 171 -10.17 -6.30 -9.63
N GLY A 172 -11.19 -6.21 -8.77
CA GLY A 172 -11.31 -7.02 -7.55
C GLY A 172 -10.41 -6.57 -6.40
N LEU A 173 -9.69 -5.46 -6.55
CA LEU A 173 -8.89 -4.79 -5.54
C LEU A 173 -9.60 -3.53 -5.02
N VAL A 174 -9.15 -3.03 -3.87
CA VAL A 174 -9.60 -1.75 -3.30
C VAL A 174 -8.43 -0.80 -3.22
N PHE A 175 -8.57 0.38 -3.82
CA PHE A 175 -7.60 1.47 -3.72
C PHE A 175 -8.14 2.56 -2.81
N ARG A 176 -7.40 2.86 -1.75
CA ARG A 176 -7.72 3.92 -0.79
C ARG A 176 -6.98 5.19 -1.16
N ILE A 177 -7.67 6.11 -1.81
CA ILE A 177 -7.15 7.38 -2.28
C ILE A 177 -7.27 8.43 -1.17
N GLN A 178 -6.15 9.02 -0.77
CA GLN A 178 -6.09 10.15 0.15
C GLN A 178 -5.65 11.40 -0.60
N VAL A 179 -6.49 12.43 -0.58
CA VAL A 179 -6.14 13.75 -1.10
C VAL A 179 -5.23 14.41 -0.08
N ALA A 180 -4.02 14.78 -0.50
CA ALA A 180 -3.02 15.44 0.32
C ALA A 180 -2.88 16.91 -0.08
N TYR A 181 -2.83 17.78 0.93
CA TYR A 181 -2.51 19.19 0.76
C TYR A 181 -1.14 19.48 1.38
N HIS A 182 -0.20 19.94 0.57
CA HIS A 182 1.20 20.12 0.96
C HIS A 182 1.44 21.11 2.10
N ARG A 183 0.50 22.04 2.38
CA ARG A 183 0.60 22.97 3.53
C ARG A 183 -0.14 22.49 4.78
N GLU A 184 -0.91 21.41 4.69
CA GLU A 184 -1.69 20.91 5.83
C GLU A 184 -0.78 20.61 7.04
N PRO A 185 0.38 19.93 6.91
CA PRO A 185 1.28 19.74 8.05
C PRO A 185 1.75 21.05 8.70
N GLN A 186 1.96 22.11 7.93
CA GLN A 186 2.38 23.42 8.43
C GLN A 186 1.24 24.11 9.19
N VAL A 187 0.03 24.07 8.64
CA VAL A 187 -1.17 24.59 9.33
C VAL A 187 -1.44 23.83 10.63
N LEU A 188 -1.14 22.53 10.68
CA LEU A 188 -1.26 21.74 11.91
C LEU A 188 -0.24 22.12 12.99
N ARG A 189 0.90 22.71 12.61
CA ARG A 189 1.94 23.18 13.55
C ARG A 189 1.65 24.57 14.10
N GLU A 190 0.78 25.30 13.43
CA GLU A 190 0.39 26.66 13.78
C GLU A 190 -0.72 26.64 14.85
N SER A 191 -0.54 27.46 15.88
CA SER A 191 -1.50 27.66 16.97
C SER A 191 -1.41 29.08 17.49
N LEU A 192 -2.50 29.62 18.01
CA LEU A 192 -2.50 30.93 18.67
C LEU A 192 -2.31 30.75 20.18
N ASN A 193 -1.46 31.56 20.80
CA ASN A 193 -1.38 31.63 22.26
C ASN A 193 -2.55 32.45 22.85
N ALA A 194 -2.60 32.55 24.18
CA ALA A 194 -3.64 33.30 24.89
C ALA A 194 -3.64 34.80 24.51
N GLU A 195 -2.50 35.33 24.08
CA GLU A 195 -2.30 36.71 23.65
C GLU A 195 -2.55 36.94 22.15
N GLY A 196 -2.94 35.91 21.39
CA GLY A 196 -3.22 35.99 19.95
C GLY A 196 -2.00 35.98 19.03
N LEU A 197 -0.80 35.71 19.55
CA LEU A 197 0.43 35.52 18.78
C LEU A 197 0.49 34.11 18.18
N LEU A 198 0.92 34.02 16.91
CA LEU A 198 1.16 32.77 16.22
C LEU A 198 2.38 32.05 16.79
N ILE A 199 2.15 30.84 17.30
CA ILE A 199 3.18 29.89 17.72
C ILE A 199 3.21 28.75 16.71
N VAL A 200 4.39 28.48 16.17
CA VAL A 200 4.68 27.30 15.36
C VAL A 200 5.38 26.27 16.25
N ARG A 201 4.73 25.13 16.48
CA ARG A 201 5.29 24.01 17.22
C ARG A 201 4.98 22.70 16.54
N ASP A 202 6.00 21.87 16.46
CA ASP A 202 5.83 20.52 15.93
C ASP A 202 4.97 19.67 16.88
N ASN A 203 4.23 18.73 16.30
CA ASN A 203 3.31 17.85 17.04
C ASN A 203 3.10 16.53 16.31
N GLU A 204 2.59 15.54 17.04
CA GLU A 204 2.41 14.17 16.56
C GLU A 204 1.46 14.08 15.35
N GLU A 205 0.40 14.89 15.31
CA GLU A 205 -0.57 14.89 14.20
C GLU A 205 0.06 15.40 12.89
N ALA A 206 0.83 16.49 12.97
CA ALA A 206 1.57 17.03 11.83
C ALA A 206 2.64 16.04 11.33
N GLN A 207 3.40 15.43 12.25
CA GLN A 207 4.40 14.41 11.95
C GLN A 207 3.77 13.17 11.29
N ALA A 208 2.65 12.69 11.82
CA ALA A 208 1.94 11.53 11.28
C ALA A 208 1.40 11.81 9.87
N LEU A 209 0.86 13.01 9.64
CA LEU A 209 0.39 13.41 8.31
C LEU A 209 1.56 13.49 7.32
N GLU A 210 2.66 14.15 7.69
CA GLU A 210 3.85 14.25 6.85
C GLU A 210 4.48 12.88 6.56
N MET A 211 4.52 11.99 7.55
CA MET A 211 4.94 10.61 7.37
C MET A 211 4.05 9.90 6.34
N ALA A 212 2.73 10.05 6.44
CA ALA A 212 1.77 9.39 5.56
C ALA A 212 1.79 9.94 4.13
N THR A 213 1.89 11.26 3.95
CA THR A 213 1.74 11.90 2.63
C THR A 213 3.04 12.18 1.92
N THR A 214 4.17 12.25 2.63
CA THR A 214 5.48 12.63 2.06
C THR A 214 6.47 11.47 2.14
N HIS A 215 6.71 10.95 3.34
CA HIS A 215 7.79 9.98 3.54
C HIS A 215 7.41 8.56 3.07
N LYS A 216 6.19 8.07 3.37
CA LYS A 216 5.75 6.74 2.91
C LYS A 216 5.70 6.59 1.38
N PRO A 217 5.19 7.57 0.61
CA PRO A 217 5.26 7.49 -0.85
C PRO A 217 6.69 7.48 -1.39
N LEU A 218 7.56 8.32 -0.82
CA LEU A 218 8.97 8.36 -1.18
C LEU A 218 9.63 7.00 -0.90
N LEU A 219 9.47 6.47 0.31
CA LEU A 219 9.96 5.14 0.69
C LEU A 219 9.46 4.06 -0.27
N THR A 220 8.17 4.09 -0.61
CA THR A 220 7.56 3.13 -1.53
C THR A 220 8.21 3.17 -2.91
N SER A 221 8.40 4.37 -3.48
CA SER A 221 9.07 4.51 -4.78
C SER A 221 10.54 4.07 -4.75
N THR A 222 11.28 4.41 -3.70
CA THR A 222 12.69 4.05 -3.55
C THR A 222 12.87 2.54 -3.41
N LEU A 223 12.08 1.89 -2.55
CA LEU A 223 12.16 0.45 -2.35
C LEU A 223 11.62 -0.34 -3.55
N HIS A 224 10.63 0.19 -4.27
CA HIS A 224 10.25 -0.38 -5.56
C HIS A 224 11.42 -0.36 -6.55
N GLY A 225 12.18 0.75 -6.61
CA GLY A 225 13.41 0.82 -7.41
C GLY A 225 14.44 -0.24 -7.00
N LEU A 226 14.61 -0.49 -5.70
CA LEU A 226 15.50 -1.54 -5.19
C LEU A 226 15.03 -2.94 -5.61
N GLN A 227 13.73 -3.22 -5.55
CA GLN A 227 13.16 -4.48 -6.07
C GLN A 227 13.45 -4.69 -7.56
N GLN A 228 13.41 -3.63 -8.38
CA GLN A 228 13.75 -3.75 -9.80
C GLN A 228 15.22 -4.09 -10.03
N GLN A 229 16.10 -3.68 -9.12
CA GLN A 229 17.53 -4.02 -9.17
C GLN A 229 17.83 -5.41 -8.61
N HIS A 230 17.07 -5.85 -7.60
CA HIS A 230 17.24 -7.11 -6.90
C HIS A 230 15.91 -7.84 -6.75
N GLN A 231 15.63 -8.81 -7.64
CA GLN A 231 14.34 -9.49 -7.71
C GLN A 231 13.96 -10.24 -6.42
N CYS A 232 14.93 -10.73 -5.64
CA CYS A 232 14.68 -11.41 -4.38
C CYS A 232 14.42 -10.47 -3.18
N PHE A 233 14.56 -9.15 -3.34
CA PHE A 233 14.43 -8.19 -2.23
C PHE A 233 13.06 -8.27 -1.53
N GLY A 234 11.98 -8.32 -2.31
CA GLY A 234 10.61 -8.40 -1.82
C GLY A 234 10.36 -9.67 -1.01
N GLU A 235 10.83 -10.81 -1.52
CA GLU A 235 10.74 -12.10 -0.84
C GLU A 235 11.50 -12.10 0.50
N VAL A 236 12.73 -11.56 0.53
CA VAL A 236 13.51 -11.44 1.77
C VAL A 236 12.81 -10.53 2.78
N CYS A 237 12.25 -9.39 2.36
CA CYS A 237 11.46 -8.51 3.23
C CYS A 237 10.26 -9.24 3.85
N ARG A 238 9.55 -10.04 3.05
CA ARG A 238 8.37 -10.78 3.49
C ARG A 238 8.75 -11.88 4.49
N LEU A 239 9.83 -12.60 4.25
CA LEU A 239 10.39 -13.58 5.19
C LEU A 239 10.82 -12.92 6.50
N ALA A 240 11.55 -11.79 6.44
CA ALA A 240 11.98 -11.06 7.62
C ALA A 240 10.78 -10.60 8.48
N LYS A 241 9.72 -10.09 7.85
CA LYS A 241 8.49 -9.69 8.55
C LYS A 241 7.73 -10.86 9.15
N ARG A 242 7.66 -12.01 8.46
CA ARG A 242 7.10 -13.25 9.03
C ARG A 242 7.89 -13.71 10.25
N TRP A 243 9.23 -13.65 10.18
CA TRP A 243 10.10 -14.00 11.28
C TRP A 243 9.92 -13.06 12.48
N LEU A 244 9.93 -11.74 12.27
CA LEU A 244 9.69 -10.74 13.31
C LEU A 244 8.31 -10.93 13.98
N GLY A 245 7.27 -11.18 13.19
CA GLY A 245 5.93 -11.48 13.70
C GLY A 245 5.89 -12.77 14.53
N ALA A 246 6.64 -13.81 14.14
CA ALA A 246 6.76 -15.04 14.92
C ALA A 246 7.51 -14.85 16.25
N GLN A 247 8.32 -13.78 16.35
CA GLN A 247 8.99 -13.37 17.60
C GLN A 247 8.19 -12.33 18.41
N LEU A 248 6.95 -12.02 17.99
CA LEU A 248 6.07 -11.01 18.63
C LEU A 248 6.63 -9.57 18.62
N PHE A 249 7.53 -9.24 17.69
CA PHE A 249 8.09 -7.88 17.55
C PHE A 249 7.32 -6.96 16.60
N SER A 250 6.11 -7.34 16.18
CA SER A 250 5.34 -6.58 15.18
C SER A 250 4.86 -5.21 15.67
N GLU A 251 4.79 -4.98 16.98
CA GLU A 251 4.42 -3.68 17.56
C GLU A 251 5.63 -2.74 17.70
N ASP A 252 6.82 -3.28 17.98
CA ASP A 252 8.04 -2.51 18.16
C ASP A 252 8.75 -2.17 16.84
N ILE A 253 8.70 -3.10 15.87
CA ILE A 253 9.36 -2.96 14.57
C ILE A 253 8.31 -2.87 13.48
N THR A 254 8.14 -1.66 12.95
CA THR A 254 7.19 -1.42 11.86
C THR A 254 7.59 -2.13 10.57
N GLU A 255 6.63 -2.39 9.67
CA GLU A 255 6.92 -2.97 8.37
C GLU A 255 7.91 -2.14 7.54
N ASP A 256 7.81 -0.81 7.62
CA ASP A 256 8.73 0.11 6.94
C ASP A 256 10.15 -0.03 7.49
N THR A 257 10.30 -0.18 8.81
CA THR A 257 11.59 -0.42 9.47
C THR A 257 12.19 -1.76 9.06
N ALA A 258 11.38 -2.82 9.03
CA ALA A 258 11.83 -4.14 8.58
C ALA A 258 12.31 -4.11 7.12
N ASP A 259 11.57 -3.43 6.23
CA ASP A 259 11.95 -3.27 4.83
C ASP A 259 13.29 -2.52 4.70
N LEU A 260 13.53 -1.47 5.51
CA LEU A 260 14.79 -0.72 5.53
C LEU A 260 15.98 -1.52 6.07
N LEU A 261 15.76 -2.34 7.12
CA LEU A 261 16.79 -3.24 7.64
C LEU A 261 17.21 -4.26 6.57
N VAL A 262 16.25 -4.84 5.85
CA VAL A 262 16.55 -5.74 4.74
C VAL A 262 17.25 -5.00 3.59
N ALA A 263 16.81 -3.78 3.25
CA ALA A 263 17.44 -2.98 2.21
C ALA A 263 18.94 -2.74 2.48
N SER A 264 19.34 -2.60 3.75
CA SER A 264 20.76 -2.48 4.12
C SER A 264 21.62 -3.65 3.66
N LEU A 265 21.07 -4.88 3.62
CA LEU A 265 21.79 -6.07 3.18
C LEU A 265 22.13 -6.04 1.68
N PHE A 266 21.30 -5.38 0.88
CA PHE A 266 21.49 -5.23 -0.56
C PHE A 266 22.39 -4.03 -0.88
N LEU A 267 22.18 -2.91 -0.17
CA LEU A 267 22.88 -1.65 -0.41
C LEU A 267 24.29 -1.61 0.21
N GLN A 268 24.50 -2.34 1.31
CA GLN A 268 25.75 -2.37 2.07
C GLN A 268 26.12 -3.83 2.40
N PRO A 269 26.40 -4.67 1.38
CA PRO A 269 26.54 -6.11 1.57
C PRO A 269 27.85 -6.53 2.27
N ALA A 270 28.86 -5.65 2.32
CA ALA A 270 30.18 -5.98 2.86
C ALA A 270 30.08 -6.50 4.31
N PRO A 271 30.79 -7.60 4.66
CA PRO A 271 31.83 -8.28 3.90
C PRO A 271 31.33 -9.35 2.92
N PHE A 272 30.02 -9.52 2.79
CA PHE A 272 29.38 -10.48 1.88
C PHE A 272 29.02 -9.83 0.53
N THR A 273 28.29 -10.57 -0.29
CA THR A 273 27.64 -10.08 -1.52
C THR A 273 26.16 -9.82 -1.27
N PRO A 274 25.48 -8.98 -2.08
CA PRO A 274 24.04 -8.84 -2.01
C PRO A 274 23.34 -10.20 -2.11
N PRO A 275 22.25 -10.44 -1.37
CA PRO A 275 21.47 -11.67 -1.51
C PRO A 275 20.99 -11.89 -2.95
N GLY A 276 21.01 -13.15 -3.42
CA GLY A 276 20.65 -13.55 -4.78
C GLY A 276 20.74 -15.06 -4.99
#